data_AF-A0A1D2N8Z5-F1
#
_entry.id   AF-A0A1D2N8Z5-F1
#
_cell.length_a   1.000
_cell.length_b   1.000
_cell.length_c   1.000
_cell.angle_alpha   90.00
_cell.angle_beta   90.00
_cell.angle_gamma   90.00
#
_symmetry.space_group_name_H-M   'P 1'
#
loop_
_entity.id
_entity.type
_entity.pdbx_description
1 polymer ?
#
loop_
_entity_poly.entity_id
_entity_poly.type
_entity_poly.pdbx_seq_one_letter_code
_entity_poly.pdbx_strand_id
1 'polypeptide(L)'
;MTIYEVPHKNWNFGDTLLGTGNFGIVIKGTVEVGSRKSIIAIKTIKSPDDIVDFKTTLLELKIMAHIGHHHHVVKLVAASTDEIQKRKVLIGVEFCANGSLLSYMQKRKRLFTNNVHDGCIHFSNENNAEMVDGVYDNLITSDISTLDLYKWSFQIACGMKFLESKNLVYSRGNL
;
A
#
# COMPACT_ATOMS: atom_id res chain seq x y z
N MET A 1 -2.57 -20.51 6.10
CA MET A 1 -3.01 -19.14 6.45
C MET A 1 -2.76 -18.81 7.92
N THR A 2 -1.94 -19.58 8.64
CA THR A 2 -1.73 -19.46 10.10
C THR A 2 -0.74 -18.38 10.50
N ILE A 3 0.12 -17.90 9.60
CA ILE A 3 1.19 -16.95 9.94
C ILE A 3 0.74 -15.48 10.05
N TYR A 4 -0.40 -15.13 9.45
CA TYR A 4 -0.96 -13.77 9.48
C TYR A 4 -2.16 -13.63 10.40
N GLU A 5 -2.69 -14.74 10.92
CA GLU A 5 -3.91 -14.75 11.71
C GLU A 5 -3.68 -14.06 13.06
N VAL A 6 -4.46 -13.01 13.34
CA VAL A 6 -4.42 -12.26 14.59
C VAL A 6 -5.83 -12.17 15.16
N PRO A 7 -6.03 -12.54 16.44
CA PRO A 7 -7.35 -12.52 17.06
C PRO A 7 -8.03 -11.15 16.98
N HIS A 8 -9.32 -11.12 16.68
CA HIS A 8 -10.07 -9.86 16.49
C HIS A 8 -9.89 -8.86 17.66
N LYS A 9 -9.81 -9.36 18.91
CA LYS A 9 -9.58 -8.54 20.11
C LYS A 9 -8.28 -7.74 20.13
N ASN A 10 -7.29 -8.10 19.31
CA ASN A 10 -6.00 -7.41 19.21
C ASN A 10 -6.00 -6.32 18.13
N TRP A 11 -7.13 -6.08 17.46
CA TRP A 11 -7.30 -5.05 16.45
C TRP A 11 -7.98 -3.84 17.07
N ASN A 12 -7.39 -2.67 16.90
CA ASN A 12 -7.95 -1.41 17.34
C ASN A 12 -8.19 -0.52 16.11
N PHE A 13 -9.46 -0.23 15.83
CA PHE A 13 -9.87 0.71 14.80
C PHE A 13 -9.66 2.14 15.31
N GLY A 14 -9.06 3.01 14.51
CA GLY A 14 -9.03 4.45 14.78
C GLY A 14 -10.17 5.17 14.07
N ASP A 15 -10.22 6.49 14.23
CA ASP A 15 -11.31 7.32 13.71
C ASP A 15 -11.07 7.83 12.27
N THR A 16 -9.90 7.57 11.71
CA THR A 16 -9.53 8.07 10.37
C THR A 16 -9.93 7.07 9.28
N LEU A 17 -10.99 7.39 8.54
CA LEU A 17 -11.32 6.71 7.28
C LEU A 17 -10.27 7.08 6.22
N LEU A 18 -9.56 6.08 5.71
CA LEU A 18 -8.54 6.24 4.67
C LEU A 18 -9.13 6.11 3.27
N GLY A 19 -10.19 5.33 3.12
CA GLY A 19 -10.87 5.16 1.84
C GLY A 19 -12.16 4.35 1.94
N THR A 20 -13.06 4.60 1.00
CA THR A 20 -14.29 3.84 0.78
C THR A 20 -14.47 3.67 -0.73
N GLY A 21 -14.87 2.48 -1.18
CA GLY A 21 -15.03 2.21 -2.60
C GLY A 21 -15.56 0.81 -2.88
N ASN A 22 -15.40 0.33 -4.11
CA ASN A 22 -15.80 -1.03 -4.52
C ASN A 22 -14.98 -2.15 -3.83
N PHE A 23 -14.04 -1.76 -2.97
CA PHE A 23 -13.13 -2.62 -2.25
C PHE A 23 -13.45 -2.65 -0.74
N GLY A 24 -14.64 -2.22 -0.34
CA GLY A 24 -15.02 -2.09 1.07
C GLY A 24 -14.59 -0.74 1.68
N ILE A 25 -14.26 -0.77 2.97
CA ILE A 25 -13.77 0.39 3.73
C ILE A 25 -12.36 0.14 4.23
N VAL A 26 -11.55 1.20 4.28
CA VAL A 26 -10.18 1.17 4.80
C VAL A 26 -10.07 2.22 5.90
N ILE A 27 -9.68 1.80 7.09
CA ILE A 27 -9.61 2.62 8.30
C ILE A 27 -8.19 2.55 8.86
N LYS A 28 -7.64 3.66 9.32
CA LYS A 28 -6.37 3.65 10.04
C LYS A 28 -6.58 2.98 11.40
N GLY A 29 -5.72 2.04 11.77
CA GLY A 29 -5.80 1.39 13.07
C GLY A 29 -4.47 0.84 13.53
N THR A 30 -4.53 0.00 14.55
CA THR A 30 -3.37 -0.72 15.06
C THR A 30 -3.70 -2.18 15.29
N VAL A 31 -2.68 -3.03 15.18
CA VAL A 31 -2.75 -4.45 15.51
C VAL A 31 -1.64 -4.81 16.49
N GLU A 32 -1.97 -5.67 17.45
CA GLU A 32 -1.05 -6.16 18.47
C GLU A 32 -0.70 -7.63 18.21
N VAL A 33 0.58 -7.89 17.94
CA VAL A 33 1.13 -9.24 17.69
C VAL A 33 2.20 -9.51 18.74
N GLY A 34 1.89 -10.41 19.68
CA GLY A 34 2.72 -10.58 20.87
C GLY A 34 2.78 -9.29 21.69
N SER A 35 3.99 -8.78 21.91
CA SER A 35 4.22 -7.49 22.60
C SER A 35 4.39 -6.29 21.65
N ARG A 36 4.27 -6.50 20.33
CA ARG A 36 4.49 -5.44 19.34
C ARG A 36 3.17 -4.87 18.83
N LYS A 37 3.03 -3.54 18.94
CA LYS A 37 1.93 -2.76 18.36
C LYS A 37 2.37 -2.11 17.06
N SER A 38 1.63 -2.32 15.98
CA SER A 38 1.95 -1.76 14.65
C SER A 38 0.78 -0.93 14.13
N ILE A 39 1.07 0.23 13.52
CA ILE A 39 0.08 1.02 12.78
C ILE A 39 -0.16 0.34 11.43
N ILE A 40 -1.44 0.16 11.08
CA ILE A 40 -1.86 -0.52 9.86
C ILE A 40 -3.03 0.22 9.20
N ALA A 41 -3.24 -0.04 7.91
CA ALA A 41 -4.52 0.21 7.27
C ALA A 41 -5.38 -1.06 7.38
N ILE A 42 -6.52 -0.96 8.06
CA ILE A 42 -7.47 -2.05 8.26
C ILE A 42 -8.52 -1.96 7.16
N LYS A 43 -8.57 -2.98 6.33
CA LYS A 43 -9.57 -3.15 5.28
C LYS A 43 -10.60 -4.19 5.69
N THR A 44 -11.88 -3.86 5.48
CA THR A 44 -13.02 -4.73 5.76
C THR A 44 -14.18 -4.42 4.82
N ILE A 45 -15.19 -5.29 4.78
CA ILE A 45 -16.40 -5.09 3.98
C ILE A 45 -17.29 -3.99 4.56
N LYS A 46 -18.10 -3.35 3.71
CA LYS A 46 -19.07 -2.32 4.12
C LYS A 46 -20.26 -2.88 4.87
N SER A 47 -20.77 -4.02 4.40
CA SER A 47 -21.94 -4.69 4.96
C SER A 47 -21.71 -6.20 4.98
N PRO A 48 -22.04 -6.89 6.09
CA PRO A 48 -21.98 -8.34 6.14
C PRO A 48 -23.03 -9.01 5.24
N ASP A 49 -24.03 -8.29 4.73
CA ASP A 49 -25.06 -8.87 3.87
C ASP A 49 -24.64 -8.99 2.40
N ASP A 50 -23.57 -8.30 2.01
CA ASP A 50 -23.03 -8.39 0.66
C ASP A 50 -22.07 -9.58 0.52
N ILE A 51 -22.63 -10.69 0.03
CA ILE A 51 -21.90 -11.94 -0.18
C ILE A 51 -20.85 -11.81 -1.28
N VAL A 52 -21.07 -10.95 -2.28
CA VAL A 52 -20.13 -10.74 -3.39
C VAL A 52 -18.90 -10.00 -2.89
N ASP A 53 -19.10 -8.92 -2.13
CA ASP A 53 -18.01 -8.16 -1.50
C ASP A 53 -17.23 -9.03 -0.50
N PHE A 54 -17.93 -9.85 0.29
CA PHE A 54 -17.30 -10.80 1.21
C PHE A 54 -16.40 -11.81 0.48
N LYS A 55 -16.90 -12.46 -0.58
CA LYS A 55 -16.11 -13.40 -1.38
C LYS A 55 -14.91 -12.72 -2.04
N THR A 56 -15.11 -11.52 -2.58
CA THR A 56 -14.05 -10.72 -3.21
C THR A 56 -12.97 -10.33 -2.21
N THR A 57 -13.36 -9.94 -1.00
CA THR A 57 -12.44 -9.63 0.11
C THR A 57 -11.63 -10.85 0.55
N LEU A 58 -12.25 -12.03 0.62
CA LEU A 58 -11.54 -13.28 0.91
C LEU A 58 -10.53 -13.65 -0.18
N LEU A 59 -10.88 -13.44 -1.46
CA LEU A 59 -9.96 -13.65 -2.58
C LEU A 59 -8.78 -12.69 -2.51
N GLU A 60 -9.04 -11.42 -2.22
CA GLU A 60 -7.99 -10.43 -2.03
C GLU A 60 -7.04 -10.83 -0.90
N LEU A 61 -7.57 -11.23 0.26
CA LEU A 61 -6.74 -11.71 1.37
C LEU A 61 -5.87 -12.91 0.96
N LYS A 62 -6.43 -13.87 0.21
CA LYS A 62 -5.67 -15.02 -0.30
C LYS A 62 -4.54 -14.59 -1.24
N ILE A 63 -4.81 -13.65 -2.14
CA ILE A 63 -3.81 -13.11 -3.07
C ILE A 63 -2.69 -12.42 -2.28
N MET A 64 -3.03 -11.53 -1.33
CA MET A 64 -2.03 -10.83 -0.52
C MET A 64 -1.18 -11.79 0.32
N ALA A 65 -1.78 -12.83 0.88
CA ALA A 65 -1.05 -13.87 1.61
C ALA A 65 -0.11 -14.71 0.72
N HIS A 66 -0.38 -14.80 -0.58
CA HIS A 66 0.43 -15.55 -1.54
C HIS A 66 1.60 -14.74 -2.14
N ILE A 67 1.40 -13.44 -2.38
CA ILE A 67 2.40 -12.56 -3.01
C ILE A 67 3.71 -12.55 -2.24
N GLY A 68 3.63 -12.54 -0.91
CA GLY A 68 4.78 -12.31 -0.03
C GLY A 68 5.13 -10.83 0.08
N HIS A 69 6.40 -10.53 0.33
CA HIS A 69 6.87 -9.17 0.61
C HIS A 69 7.81 -8.64 -0.48
N HIS A 70 7.60 -7.39 -0.85
CA HIS A 70 8.51 -6.60 -1.69
C HIS A 70 8.37 -5.12 -1.32
N HIS A 71 9.47 -4.37 -1.33
CA HIS A 71 9.51 -3.00 -0.82
C HIS A 71 8.56 -2.02 -1.55
N HIS A 72 8.28 -2.26 -2.83
CA HIS A 72 7.37 -1.43 -3.64
C HIS A 72 5.95 -2.03 -3.82
N VAL A 73 5.55 -2.96 -2.95
CA VAL A 73 4.22 -3.57 -2.96
C VAL A 73 3.68 -3.57 -1.54
N VAL A 74 2.45 -3.07 -1.37
CA VAL A 74 1.77 -3.01 -0.07
C VAL A 74 1.74 -4.39 0.59
N LYS A 75 2.41 -4.51 1.73
CA LYS A 75 2.57 -5.77 2.46
C LYS A 75 1.36 -6.10 3.33
N LEU A 76 0.93 -7.36 3.30
CA LEU A 76 0.05 -7.93 4.33
C LEU A 76 0.79 -8.02 5.67
N VAL A 77 0.21 -7.40 6.70
CA VAL A 77 0.75 -7.40 8.07
C VAL A 77 0.01 -8.40 8.94
N ALA A 78 -1.32 -8.40 8.88
CA ALA A 78 -2.18 -9.25 9.68
C ALA A 78 -3.50 -9.55 8.97
N ALA A 79 -4.19 -10.60 9.40
CA ALA A 79 -5.53 -10.95 8.96
C ALA A 79 -6.36 -11.44 10.15
N SER A 80 -7.67 -11.24 10.10
CA SER A 80 -8.59 -11.84 11.08
C SER A 80 -9.76 -12.48 10.34
N THR A 81 -9.94 -13.77 10.57
CA THR A 81 -10.96 -14.64 10.00
C THR A 81 -11.73 -15.41 11.09
N ASP A 82 -11.49 -15.13 12.37
CA ASP A 82 -12.18 -15.75 13.51
C ASP A 82 -13.72 -15.60 13.45
N GLU A 83 -14.21 -14.49 12.91
CA GLU A 83 -15.64 -14.21 12.75
C GLU A 83 -16.13 -14.42 11.31
N ILE A 84 -15.48 -15.29 10.53
CA ILE A 84 -15.83 -15.56 9.13
C ILE A 84 -17.27 -16.08 8.95
N GLN A 85 -17.80 -16.82 9.93
CA GLN A 85 -19.20 -17.29 9.92
C GLN A 85 -20.21 -16.13 9.98
N LYS A 86 -19.81 -15.00 10.58
CA LYS A 86 -20.59 -13.75 10.60
C LYS A 86 -20.23 -12.84 9.43
N ARG A 87 -19.51 -13.36 8.43
CA ARG A 87 -18.97 -12.65 7.27
C ARG A 87 -18.08 -11.46 7.63
N LYS A 88 -17.39 -11.51 8.78
CA LYS A 88 -16.41 -10.48 9.16
C LYS A 88 -15.00 -10.97 8.83
N VAL A 89 -14.29 -10.19 8.02
CA VAL A 89 -12.89 -10.43 7.66
C VAL A 89 -12.15 -9.10 7.78
N LEU A 90 -11.02 -9.12 8.47
CA LEU A 90 -10.12 -7.97 8.53
C LEU A 90 -8.84 -8.28 7.78
N ILE A 91 -8.41 -7.35 6.93
CA ILE A 91 -7.13 -7.38 6.24
C ILE A 91 -6.32 -6.19 6.72
N GLY A 92 -5.23 -6.45 7.42
CA GLY A 92 -4.33 -5.43 7.95
C GLY A 92 -3.10 -5.34 7.07
N VAL A 93 -2.93 -4.20 6.39
CA VAL A 93 -1.78 -3.94 5.53
C VAL A 93 -0.94 -2.81 6.09
N GLU A 94 0.29 -2.65 5.61
CA GLU A 94 1.12 -1.54 6.03
C GLU A 94 0.45 -0.18 5.76
N PHE A 95 0.67 0.76 6.67
CA PHE A 95 0.07 2.08 6.58
C PHE A 95 0.96 3.03 5.76
N CYS A 96 0.49 3.41 4.57
CA CYS A 96 1.15 4.42 3.73
C CYS A 96 0.81 5.84 4.22
N ALA A 97 1.69 6.45 5.02
CA ALA A 97 1.44 7.74 5.69
C ALA A 97 1.13 8.91 4.74
N ASN A 98 1.66 8.87 3.51
CA ASN A 98 1.45 9.89 2.48
C ASN A 98 0.19 9.67 1.62
N GLY A 99 -0.55 8.58 1.87
CA GLY A 99 -1.75 8.22 1.12
C GLY A 99 -1.44 7.74 -0.31
N SER A 100 -2.43 7.89 -1.20
CA SER A 100 -2.26 7.50 -2.61
C SER A 100 -1.33 8.47 -3.34
N LEU A 101 -0.57 7.96 -4.32
CA LEU A 101 0.30 8.78 -5.15
C LEU A 101 -0.48 9.90 -5.87
N LEU A 102 -1.69 9.60 -6.34
CA LEU A 102 -2.57 10.58 -6.96
C LEU A 102 -2.88 11.74 -6.02
N SER A 103 -3.35 11.44 -4.81
CA SER A 103 -3.67 12.47 -3.80
C SER A 103 -2.41 13.24 -3.36
N TYR A 104 -1.27 12.55 -3.25
CA TYR A 104 0.01 13.16 -2.92
C TYR A 104 0.45 14.18 -3.97
N MET A 105 0.41 13.79 -5.25
CA MET A 105 0.76 14.66 -6.38
C MET A 105 -0.22 15.83 -6.50
N GLN A 106 -1.53 15.59 -6.39
CA GLN A 106 -2.54 16.65 -6.50
C GLN A 106 -2.37 17.74 -5.44
N LYS A 107 -2.04 17.37 -4.20
CA LYS A 107 -1.79 18.32 -3.10
C LYS A 107 -0.56 19.19 -3.34
N ARG A 108 0.44 18.68 -4.06
CA ARG A 108 1.75 19.31 -4.25
C ARG A 108 1.99 19.79 -5.68
N LYS A 109 1.00 19.71 -6.57
CA LYS A 109 1.12 20.09 -7.99
C LYS A 109 1.66 21.51 -8.22
N ARG A 110 1.40 22.44 -7.29
CA ARG A 110 1.86 23.84 -7.36
C ARG A 110 3.30 24.02 -6.90
N LEU A 111 3.86 23.02 -6.21
CA LEU A 111 5.23 22.97 -5.71
C LEU A 111 6.11 22.10 -6.62
N PHE A 112 5.70 21.92 -7.89
CA PHE A 112 6.42 21.06 -8.81
C PHE A 112 7.59 21.82 -9.45
N THR A 113 8.79 21.25 -9.34
CA THR A 113 10.01 21.74 -9.98
C THR A 113 10.32 20.92 -11.23
N ASN A 114 10.28 21.58 -12.39
CA ASN A 114 10.69 20.94 -13.64
C ASN A 114 12.20 21.05 -13.82
N ASN A 115 12.90 19.92 -13.77
CA ASN A 115 14.34 19.85 -14.02
C ASN A 115 14.69 19.53 -15.49
N VAL A 116 13.70 19.45 -16.39
CA VAL A 116 13.95 19.18 -17.81
C VAL A 116 14.25 20.49 -18.53
N HIS A 117 15.47 20.62 -19.06
CA HIS A 117 15.87 21.69 -19.97
C HIS A 117 16.54 21.07 -21.20
N ASP A 118 16.23 21.58 -22.40
CA ASP A 118 16.80 21.12 -23.68
C ASP A 118 16.75 19.59 -23.89
N GLY A 119 15.68 18.95 -23.42
CA GLY A 119 15.49 17.50 -23.53
C GLY A 119 16.30 16.66 -22.52
N CYS A 120 17.07 17.29 -21.64
CA CYS A 120 17.89 16.65 -20.63
C CYS A 120 17.36 16.94 -19.21
N ILE A 121 17.51 15.98 -18.29
CA ILE A 121 17.25 16.22 -16.87
C ILE A 121 18.52 16.86 -16.27
N HIS A 122 18.40 18.10 -15.81
CA HIS A 122 19.46 18.80 -15.11
C HIS A 122 19.38 18.50 -13.62
N PHE A 123 20.34 17.71 -13.13
CA PHE A 123 20.57 17.54 -11.70
C PHE A 123 21.22 18.83 -11.20
N SER A 124 20.50 19.65 -10.43
CA SER A 124 21.11 20.78 -9.74
C SER A 124 22.15 20.23 -8.77
N ASN A 125 23.41 20.47 -9.11
CA ASN A 125 24.57 19.94 -8.42
C ASN A 125 24.78 20.72 -7.11
N GLU A 126 24.00 20.40 -6.07
CA GLU A 126 24.30 20.84 -4.71
C GLU A 126 24.78 19.64 -3.89
N ASN A 127 26.12 19.52 -3.89
CA ASN A 127 26.98 18.73 -2.99
C ASN A 127 26.95 17.19 -3.14
N ASN A 128 27.92 16.67 -3.88
CA ASN A 128 28.68 15.41 -3.67
C ASN A 128 28.07 14.34 -2.73
N ALA A 129 26.87 13.84 -3.02
CA ALA A 129 26.44 12.54 -2.53
C ALA A 129 26.75 11.55 -3.64
N GLU A 130 27.79 10.75 -3.46
CA GLU A 130 27.96 9.49 -4.16
C GLU A 130 26.59 8.77 -4.22
N MET A 131 26.28 8.14 -5.36
CA MET A 131 25.09 7.31 -5.51
C MET A 131 25.20 6.08 -4.60
N VAL A 132 24.98 6.29 -3.30
CA VAL A 132 24.93 5.26 -2.29
C VAL A 132 23.47 4.89 -2.08
N ASP A 133 23.18 3.62 -2.32
CA ASP A 133 21.93 2.94 -1.97
C ASP A 133 21.57 3.28 -0.51
N GLY A 134 20.56 4.13 -0.29
CA GLY A 134 20.07 4.47 1.05
C GLY A 134 19.97 5.96 1.42
N VAL A 135 20.44 6.92 0.61
CA VAL A 135 20.41 8.36 1.00
C VAL A 135 19.07 9.07 0.69
N TYR A 136 18.18 8.47 -0.10
CA TYR A 136 16.91 9.10 -0.48
C TYR A 136 15.85 9.16 0.64
N ASP A 137 16.00 8.42 1.74
CA ASP A 137 15.03 8.42 2.84
C ASP A 137 15.00 9.75 3.62
N ASN A 138 16.06 10.57 3.51
CA ASN A 138 16.19 11.83 4.25
C ASN A 138 15.92 13.10 3.43
N LEU A 139 15.64 12.99 2.13
CA LEU A 139 15.19 14.12 1.30
C LEU A 139 13.66 14.23 1.37
N ILE A 140 13.13 14.57 2.54
CA ILE A 140 11.80 15.17 2.62
C ILE A 140 11.95 16.63 2.17
N THR A 141 12.20 16.84 0.88
CA THR A 141 11.99 18.16 0.28
C THR A 141 10.48 18.35 0.20
N SER A 142 9.99 19.54 0.59
CA SER A 142 8.57 19.88 0.51
C SER A 142 8.02 19.84 -0.93
N ASP A 143 8.92 19.91 -1.89
CA ASP A 143 8.65 20.14 -3.31
C ASP A 143 8.86 18.85 -4.10
N ILE A 144 7.96 18.58 -5.06
CA ILE A 144 8.06 17.42 -5.97
C ILE A 144 8.89 17.87 -7.17
N SER A 145 9.82 17.05 -7.63
CA SER A 145 10.66 17.34 -8.79
C SER A 145 10.43 16.35 -9.95
N THR A 146 10.95 16.66 -11.15
CA THR A 146 11.01 15.68 -12.26
C THR A 146 11.73 14.39 -11.83
N LEU A 147 12.74 14.50 -10.97
CA LEU A 147 13.48 13.35 -10.46
C LEU A 147 12.60 12.43 -9.61
N ASP A 148 11.68 12.97 -8.82
CA ASP A 148 10.76 12.15 -8.02
C ASP A 148 9.79 11.37 -8.90
N LEU A 149 9.31 11.99 -10.00
CA LEU A 149 8.49 11.29 -10.99
C LEU A 149 9.24 10.11 -11.62
N TYR A 150 10.51 10.31 -11.98
CA TYR A 150 11.37 9.24 -12.51
C TYR A 150 11.57 8.11 -11.48
N LYS A 151 11.88 8.45 -10.22
CA LYS A 151 12.02 7.48 -9.13
C LYS A 151 10.74 6.69 -8.93
N TRP A 152 9.58 7.34 -8.82
CA TRP A 152 8.30 6.64 -8.64
C TRP A 152 7.99 5.72 -9.82
N SER A 153 8.27 6.15 -11.05
CA SER A 153 8.11 5.31 -12.25
C SER A 153 8.95 4.04 -12.15
N PHE A 154 10.22 4.17 -11.76
CA PHE A 154 11.11 3.05 -11.56
C PHE A 154 10.63 2.11 -10.43
N GLN A 155 10.25 2.66 -9.28
CA GLN A 155 9.75 1.89 -8.13
C GLN A 155 8.47 1.10 -8.47
N ILE A 156 7.53 1.73 -9.18
CA ILE A 156 6.32 1.08 -9.68
C ILE A 156 6.68 -0.06 -10.64
N ALA A 157 7.60 0.17 -11.59
CA ALA A 157 8.05 -0.86 -12.51
C ALA A 157 8.69 -2.06 -11.77
N CYS A 158 9.53 -1.81 -10.77
CA CYS A 158 10.11 -2.85 -9.92
C CYS A 158 9.04 -3.64 -9.16
N GLY A 159 8.05 -2.96 -8.57
CA GLY A 159 6.92 -3.61 -7.89
C GLY A 159 6.08 -4.47 -8.84
N MET A 160 5.79 -3.98 -10.04
CA MET A 160 5.02 -4.72 -11.04
C MET A 160 5.79 -5.94 -11.59
N LYS A 161 7.09 -5.80 -11.83
CA LYS A 161 7.95 -6.93 -12.20
C LYS A 161 7.97 -8.02 -11.13
N PHE A 162 7.97 -7.62 -9.86
CA PHE A 162 7.83 -8.57 -8.75
C PHE A 162 6.46 -9.27 -8.78
N LEU A 163 5.35 -8.55 -8.96
CA LEU A 163 4.02 -9.16 -9.04
C LEU A 163 3.88 -10.14 -10.22
N GLU A 164 4.48 -9.80 -11.37
CA GLU A 164 4.56 -10.68 -12.53
C GLU A 164 5.28 -12.00 -12.19
N SER A 165 6.40 -11.93 -11.46
CA SER A 165 7.14 -13.12 -11.02
C SER A 165 6.33 -14.07 -10.11
N LYS A 166 5.21 -13.58 -9.54
CA LYS A 166 4.28 -14.38 -8.73
C LYS A 166 3.17 -15.03 -9.56
N ASN A 167 3.26 -14.96 -10.89
CA ASN A 167 2.23 -15.44 -11.83
C ASN A 167 0.84 -14.82 -11.56
N LEU A 168 0.81 -13.60 -11.03
CA LEU A 168 -0.41 -12.83 -10.90
C LEU A 168 -0.75 -12.16 -12.24
N VAL A 169 -0.93 -12.97 -13.27
CA VAL A 169 -1.61 -12.50 -14.47
C VAL A 169 -3.10 -12.44 -14.11
N TYR A 170 -3.68 -11.24 -14.19
CA TYR A 170 -5.12 -11.03 -14.09
C TYR A 170 -5.80 -11.81 -15.23
N SER A 171 -6.11 -13.09 -15.01
CA SER A 171 -6.95 -13.85 -15.92
C SER A 171 -8.35 -13.25 -15.81
N ARG A 172 -8.72 -12.39 -16.76
CA ARG A 172 -10.13 -12.25 -17.12
C ARG A 172 -10.61 -13.66 -17.47
N GLY A 173 -11.31 -14.28 -16.53
CA GLY A 173 -11.99 -15.54 -16.78
C GLY A 173 -12.96 -15.33 -17.92
N ASN A 174 -12.88 -16.21 -18.91
CA ASN A 174 -13.95 -16.44 -19.87
C ASN A 174 -15.27 -16.64 -19.10
N LEU A 175 -16.21 -15.73 -19.34
CA LEU A 175 -17.65 -15.95 -19.28
C LEU A 175 -18.22 -15.40 -20.58
#